data_AF-A0A6G1WTX9-F1
#
_entry.id   AF-A0A6G1WTX9-F1
#
_cell.length_a   1.000
_cell.length_b   1.000
_cell.length_c   1.000
_cell.angle_alpha   90.00
_cell.angle_beta   90.00
_cell.angle_gamma   90.00
#
_symmetry.space_group_name_H-M   'P 1'
#
loop_
_entity.id
_entity.type
_entity.pdbx_description
1 polymer ?
#
loop_
_entity_poly.entity_id
_entity_poly.type
_entity_poly.pdbx_seq_one_letter_code
_entity_poly.pdbx_strand_id
1 'polypeptide(L)'
;MARKSIEQRLAELEAQRSTLKARLSKQERANDTRRKVLLGALVLHRLENANDPEFTTRLGDWLRRELPGFLARDRDKALFADLLDAKNSEPASSSPSTEQPA
;
A
#
# COMPACT_ATOMS: atom_id res chain seq x y z
N MET A 1 41.41 34.14 -21.00
CA MET A 1 40.41 33.12 -20.62
C MET A 1 41.12 31.86 -20.18
N ALA A 2 41.37 31.71 -18.88
CA ALA A 2 42.09 30.55 -18.34
C ALA A 2 41.28 29.27 -18.63
N ARG A 3 41.86 28.33 -19.38
CA ARG A 3 41.25 27.02 -19.59
C ARG A 3 41.20 26.34 -18.23
N LYS A 4 40.00 26.01 -17.72
CA LYS A 4 39.82 25.13 -16.56
C LYS A 4 40.72 23.90 -16.73
N SER A 5 41.45 23.52 -15.67
CA SER A 5 42.27 22.31 -15.72
C SER A 5 41.38 21.09 -15.97
N ILE A 6 41.94 20.03 -16.55
CA ILE A 6 41.20 18.79 -16.82
C ILE A 6 40.58 18.25 -15.53
N GLU A 7 41.27 18.40 -14.40
CA GLU A 7 40.79 18.02 -13.07
C GLU A 7 39.55 18.80 -12.64
N GLN A 8 39.52 20.13 -12.85
CA GLN A 8 38.35 20.95 -12.53
C GLN A 8 37.14 20.56 -13.37
N ARG A 9 37.35 20.22 -14.65
CA ARG A 9 36.28 19.73 -15.53
C ARG A 9 35.78 18.35 -15.10
N LEU A 10 36.67 17.47 -14.68
CA LEU A 10 36.32 16.14 -14.18
C LEU A 10 35.50 16.24 -12.89
N ALA A 11 35.92 17.10 -11.96
CA ALA A 11 35.20 17.37 -10.72
C ALA A 11 33.79 17.95 -10.98
N GLU A 12 33.66 18.86 -11.95
CA GLU A 12 32.38 19.45 -12.34
C GLU A 12 31.43 18.39 -12.94
N LEU A 13 31.94 17.49 -13.80
CA LEU A 13 31.17 16.39 -14.36
C LEU A 13 30.76 15.36 -13.30
N GLU A 14 31.63 15.01 -12.35
CA GLU A 14 31.31 14.10 -11.25
C GLU A 14 30.22 14.70 -10.35
N ALA A 15 30.30 16.00 -10.05
CA ALA A 15 29.28 16.71 -9.27
C ALA A 15 27.91 16.74 -9.97
N GLN A 16 27.90 16.99 -11.28
CA GLN A 16 26.68 16.93 -12.10
C GLN A 16 26.09 15.52 -12.11
N ARG A 17 26.92 14.49 -12.31
CA ARG A 17 26.51 13.08 -12.28
C ARG A 17 25.90 12.69 -10.94
N SER A 18 26.56 13.07 -9.84
CA SER A 18 26.07 12.81 -8.48
C SER A 18 24.70 13.45 -8.26
N THR A 19 24.52 14.70 -8.70
CA THR A 19 23.24 15.43 -8.60
C THR A 19 22.13 14.74 -9.39
N LEU A 20 22.42 14.30 -10.62
CA LEU A 20 21.44 13.60 -11.45
C LEU A 20 21.06 12.24 -10.85
N LYS A 21 22.04 11.48 -10.33
CA LYS A 21 21.78 10.21 -9.63
C LYS A 21 20.91 10.40 -8.40
N ALA A 22 21.18 11.44 -7.59
CA ALA A 22 20.38 11.75 -6.41
C ALA A 22 18.93 12.09 -6.78
N ARG A 23 18.72 12.84 -7.87
CA ARG A 23 17.38 13.14 -8.40
C ARG A 23 16.67 11.88 -8.89
N LEU A 24 17.35 11.01 -9.62
CA LEU A 24 16.80 9.75 -10.09
C LEU A 24 16.36 8.86 -8.92
N SER A 25 17.22 8.67 -7.92
CA SER A 25 16.90 7.88 -6.72
C SER A 25 15.70 8.47 -5.95
N LYS A 26 15.58 9.81 -5.89
CA LYS A 26 14.41 10.45 -5.29
C LYS A 26 13.13 10.12 -6.08
N GLN A 27 13.19 10.17 -7.41
CA GLN A 27 12.04 9.85 -8.27
C GLN A 27 11.64 8.38 -8.15
N GLU A 28 12.61 7.47 -8.10
CA GLU A 28 12.37 6.03 -7.93
C GLU A 28 11.68 5.74 -6.61
N ARG A 29 12.14 6.33 -5.50
CA ARG A 29 11.48 6.19 -4.19
C ARG A 29 10.07 6.79 -4.19
N ALA A 30 9.87 7.93 -4.83
CA ALA A 30 8.53 8.52 -4.96
C ALA A 30 7.57 7.62 -5.76
N ASN A 31 8.04 7.05 -6.87
CA ASN A 31 7.27 6.12 -7.68
C ASN A 31 6.99 4.80 -6.94
N ASP A 32 7.97 4.27 -6.20
CA ASP A 32 7.81 3.05 -5.40
C ASP A 32 6.76 3.24 -4.30
N THR A 33 6.84 4.34 -3.54
CA THR A 33 5.81 4.70 -2.55
C THR A 33 4.43 4.84 -3.20
N ARG A 34 4.33 5.55 -4.33
CA ARG A 34 3.05 5.71 -5.05
C ARG A 34 2.49 4.36 -5.50
N ARG A 35 3.32 3.46 -6.05
CA ARG A 35 2.90 2.12 -6.48
C ARG A 35 2.36 1.32 -5.30
N LYS A 36 3.08 1.31 -4.17
CA LYS A 36 2.66 0.59 -2.95
C LYS A 36 1.33 1.10 -2.41
N VAL A 37 1.16 2.43 -2.36
CA VAL A 37 -0.08 3.06 -1.90
C VAL A 37 -1.26 2.73 -2.83
N LEU A 38 -1.08 2.85 -4.16
CA LEU A 38 -2.14 2.56 -5.12
C LEU A 38 -2.56 1.09 -5.10
N LEU A 39 -1.60 0.16 -4.98
CA LEU A 39 -1.91 -1.27 -4.85
C LEU A 39 -2.67 -1.55 -3.54
N GLY A 40 -2.25 -0.97 -2.42
CA GLY A 40 -2.95 -1.09 -1.15
C GLY A 40 -4.39 -0.56 -1.23
N ALA A 41 -4.57 0.65 -1.79
CA ALA A 41 -5.88 1.25 -1.97
C ALA A 41 -6.81 0.40 -2.84
N LEU A 42 -6.29 -0.20 -3.92
CA LEU A 42 -7.06 -1.11 -4.78
C LEU A 42 -7.51 -2.37 -4.01
N VAL A 43 -6.63 -2.96 -3.21
CA VAL A 43 -6.96 -4.14 -2.40
C VAL A 43 -8.05 -3.82 -1.39
N LEU A 44 -7.91 -2.71 -0.65
CA LEU A 44 -8.93 -2.25 0.31
C LEU A 44 -10.27 -2.00 -0.37
N HIS A 45 -10.27 -1.27 -1.49
CA HIS A 45 -11.48 -1.02 -2.26
C HIS A 45 -12.14 -2.32 -2.74
N ARG A 46 -11.37 -3.33 -3.13
CA ARG A 46 -11.91 -4.64 -3.52
C ARG A 46 -12.50 -5.40 -2.34
N LEU A 47 -11.99 -5.23 -1.12
CA LEU A 47 -12.58 -5.85 0.06
C LEU A 47 -13.93 -5.21 0.43
N GLU A 48 -14.07 -3.89 0.23
CA GLU A 48 -15.27 -3.14 0.60
C GLU A 48 -16.39 -3.23 -0.45
N ASN A 49 -16.05 -3.18 -1.75
CA ASN A 49 -17.02 -2.90 -2.83
C ASN A 49 -17.19 -4.04 -3.84
N ALA A 50 -16.87 -5.29 -3.48
CA ALA A 50 -16.85 -6.36 -4.47
C ALA A 50 -18.24 -6.78 -4.96
N ASN A 51 -18.38 -6.80 -6.29
CA ASN A 51 -19.41 -7.54 -7.01
C ASN A 51 -19.18 -9.07 -7.00
N ASP A 52 -18.09 -9.55 -6.39
CA ASP A 52 -17.73 -10.97 -6.26
C ASP A 52 -17.40 -11.32 -4.79
N PRO A 53 -18.37 -11.89 -4.05
CA PRO A 53 -18.21 -12.27 -2.65
C PRO A 53 -17.17 -13.38 -2.42
N GLU A 54 -16.99 -14.30 -3.39
CA GLU A 54 -16.09 -15.44 -3.26
C GLU A 54 -14.63 -14.99 -3.35
N PHE A 55 -14.33 -14.11 -4.31
CA PHE A 55 -13.00 -13.52 -4.44
C PHE A 55 -12.62 -12.70 -3.20
N THR A 56 -13.56 -11.93 -2.66
CA THR A 56 -13.35 -11.09 -1.46
C THR A 56 -13.03 -11.90 -0.23
N THR A 57 -13.79 -12.98 -0.02
CA THR A 57 -13.56 -13.91 1.10
C THR A 57 -12.17 -14.55 0.99
N ARG A 58 -11.81 -15.09 -0.19
CA ARG A 58 -10.50 -15.70 -0.43
C ARG A 58 -9.35 -14.71 -0.24
N LEU A 59 -9.52 -13.47 -0.73
CA LEU A 59 -8.51 -12.42 -0.60
C LEU A 59 -8.34 -11.99 0.87
N GLY A 60 -9.43 -11.81 1.60
CA GLY A 60 -9.41 -11.49 3.02
C GLY A 60 -8.74 -12.59 3.85
N ASP A 61 -9.05 -13.85 3.59
CA ASP A 61 -8.43 -14.99 4.29
C ASP A 61 -6.93 -15.11 3.98
N TRP A 62 -6.54 -14.86 2.72
CA TRP A 62 -5.14 -14.79 2.34
C TRP A 62 -4.41 -13.63 3.06
N LEU A 63 -5.00 -12.44 3.07
CA LEU A 63 -4.44 -11.27 3.78
C LEU A 63 -4.27 -11.54 5.27
N ARG A 64 -5.25 -12.18 5.93
CA ARG A 64 -5.17 -12.53 7.35
C ARG A 64 -4.05 -13.51 7.68
N ARG A 65 -3.66 -14.38 6.74
CA ARG A 65 -2.53 -15.29 6.91
C ARG A 65 -1.18 -14.62 6.66
N GLU A 66 -1.09 -13.80 5.61
CA GLU A 66 0.20 -13.26 5.16
C GLU A 66 0.58 -11.92 5.84
N LEU A 67 -0.39 -11.02 6.13
CA LEU A 67 -0.13 -9.72 6.75
C LEU A 67 0.60 -9.82 8.10
N PRO A 68 0.23 -10.73 9.03
CA PRO A 68 0.94 -10.84 10.31
C PRO A 68 2.42 -11.20 10.16
N GLY A 69 2.78 -11.95 9.11
CA GLY A 69 4.16 -12.31 8.79
C GLY A 69 4.90 -11.19 8.03
N PHE A 70 4.18 -10.38 7.26
CA PHE A 70 4.74 -9.23 6.54
C PHE A 70 4.96 -8.00 7.44
N LEU A 71 4.09 -7.78 8.42
CA LEU A 71 4.15 -6.65 9.33
C LEU A 71 5.16 -6.89 10.45
N ALA A 72 6.34 -6.29 10.32
CA ALA A 72 7.43 -6.45 11.29
C ALA A 72 7.18 -5.76 12.64
N ARG A 73 6.26 -4.78 12.72
CA ARG A 73 6.02 -3.96 13.91
C ARG A 73 4.59 -4.11 14.41
N ASP A 74 4.43 -4.23 15.72
CA ASP A 74 3.10 -4.40 16.32
C ASP A 74 2.22 -3.15 16.18
N ARG A 75 2.82 -1.95 16.12
CA ARG A 75 2.10 -0.71 15.78
C ARG A 75 1.45 -0.79 14.40
N ASP A 76 2.13 -1.39 13.43
CA ASP A 76 1.60 -1.51 12.07
C ASP A 76 0.50 -2.58 12.03
N LYS A 77 0.64 -3.68 12.80
CA LYS A 77 -0.42 -4.69 12.96
C LYS A 77 -1.71 -4.10 13.53
N ALA A 78 -1.60 -3.19 14.51
CA ALA A 78 -2.76 -2.52 15.09
C ALA A 78 -3.56 -1.68 14.08
N LEU A 79 -2.93 -1.20 13.00
CA LEU A 79 -3.62 -0.47 11.93
C LEU A 79 -4.50 -1.36 11.04
N PHE A 80 -4.29 -2.68 11.07
CA PHE A 80 -5.04 -3.66 10.29
C PHE A 80 -5.86 -4.60 11.20
N ALA A 81 -6.05 -4.26 12.47
CA ALA A 81 -6.75 -5.12 13.42
C ALA A 81 -8.20 -5.41 12.99
N ASP A 82 -8.87 -4.43 12.40
CA ASP A 82 -10.19 -4.58 11.77
C ASP A 82 -10.21 -5.66 10.67
N LEU A 83 -9.21 -5.67 9.80
CA LEU A 83 -9.06 -6.68 8.75
C LEU A 83 -8.66 -8.05 9.31
N LEU A 84 -7.82 -8.08 10.34
CA LEU A 84 -7.32 -9.31 10.97
C LEU A 84 -8.38 -10.00 11.84
N ASP A 85 -9.18 -9.21 12.57
CA ASP A 85 -10.19 -9.68 13.51
C ASP A 85 -11.60 -9.83 12.90
N ALA A 86 -11.77 -9.55 11.60
CA ALA A 86 -13.05 -9.67 10.86
C ALA A 86 -13.64 -11.10 10.80
N LYS A 87 -13.18 -12.03 11.65
CA LYS A 87 -13.81 -13.34 11.87
C LYS A 87 -15.13 -13.24 12.66
N ASN A 88 -15.49 -12.05 13.16
CA ASN A 88 -16.69 -11.85 14.00
C ASN A 88 -17.71 -10.84 13.47
N SER A 89 -17.57 -10.37 12.23
CA SER A 89 -18.61 -9.58 11.59
C SER A 89 -19.67 -10.52 11.02
N GLU A 90 -20.56 -11.03 11.88
CA GLU A 90 -21.85 -11.55 11.42
C GLU A 90 -22.48 -10.51 10.47
N PRO A 91 -23.07 -10.94 9.33
CA PRO A 91 -23.90 -10.04 8.57
C PRO A 91 -25.07 -9.71 9.48
N ALA A 92 -25.14 -8.46 9.96
CA ALA A 92 -26.27 -7.95 10.72
C ALA A 92 -27.54 -8.31 9.92
N SER A 93 -28.26 -9.30 10.43
CA SER A 93 -29.48 -9.83 9.88
C SER A 93 -30.56 -8.76 10.03
N SER A 94 -30.61 -7.81 9.13
CA SER A 94 -31.82 -7.02 8.91
C SER A 94 -32.72 -7.81 7.97
N SER A 95 -33.42 -8.80 8.53
CA SER A 95 -34.64 -9.34 7.93
C SER A 95 -35.86 -8.76 8.64
N PRO A 96 -36.97 -8.60 7.90
CA PRO A 96 -37.94 -7.53 8.12
C PRO A 96 -39.00 -7.96 9.15
N SER A 97 -39.42 -7.03 10.01
CA SER A 97 -40.63 -7.21 10.79
C SER A 97 -41.84 -7.24 9.84
N THR A 98 -42.26 -8.45 9.47
CA THR A 98 -43.65 -8.71 9.08
C THR A 98 -44.49 -8.58 10.34
N GLU A 99 -45.16 -7.43 10.48
CA GLU A 99 -46.16 -7.21 11.54
C GLU A 99 -47.55 -7.11 10.90
N GLN A 100 -48.24 -8.25 10.88
CA GLN A 100 -49.69 -8.39 10.83
C GLN A 100 -49.96 -9.71 11.59
N PRO A 101 -50.80 -9.73 12.64
CA PRO A 101 -52.25 -9.68 12.44
C PRO A 101 -53.09 -9.11 13.62
N ALA A 102 -54.31 -8.62 13.31
CA ALA A 102 -55.59 -8.92 13.98
C ALA A 102 -56.72 -8.13 13.30
#